data_AF-A0AAN9YJY2-F1
#
_entry.id   AF-A0AAN9YJY2-F1
#
_cell.length_a   1.000
_cell.length_b   1.000
_cell.length_c   1.000
_cell.angle_alpha   90.00
_cell.angle_beta   90.00
_cell.angle_gamma   90.00
#
_symmetry.space_group_name_H-M   'P 1'
#
loop_
_entity.id
_entity.type
_entity.pdbx_description
1 polymer ?
#
loop_
_entity_poly.entity_id
_entity_poly.type
_entity_poly.pdbx_seq_one_letter_code
_entity_poly.pdbx_strand_id
1 'polypeptide(L)'
;MQLASSNFFMQILNSPSREEIDAAHARGTWFGIGVSSVRNAFRVSTFKTWCWVALLISSIPIHLLFNSTIFETDYRGSDFHVTIATEEFLRGGAFYPPGASLSPAGLYMKKFSNETYSAKGLGNLGYGDQQLMTEYDDDTSETVRNITTTAREAETWEQLSADDCFMEYIKCDGLKQHRNLVMIIDQPEGWVRSEGWHLEENETAFWDRYVPPDQPNHLFFDTQCVMVAERTPSSSVVCMNTCNKAMAGLSDNPWRYSFFDDGGDDSSKTDRSSLAWVNGSSNIQPESSFGGDYDAMYASNGMTSGLQSNFRLSVKSCMAQPLERVCHIGLSPRLLMGVTLCVVIKTITAIRVTKVLSHSGQEPLVTPGDAGE
;
A
#
# COMPACT_ATOMS: atom_id res chain seq x y z
N MET A 1 1.33 7.99 -34.70
CA MET A 1 1.41 7.21 -35.95
C MET A 1 0.03 6.85 -36.54
N GLN A 2 -0.89 6.26 -35.76
CA GLN A 2 -2.18 5.76 -36.27
C GLN A 2 -3.17 6.84 -36.76
N LEU A 3 -3.08 8.04 -36.21
CA LEU A 3 -3.91 9.19 -36.60
C LEU A 3 -3.47 9.81 -37.92
N ALA A 4 -2.16 9.94 -38.12
CA ALA A 4 -1.57 10.42 -39.38
C ALA A 4 -1.97 9.50 -40.55
N SER A 5 -1.92 8.18 -40.37
CA SER A 5 -2.38 7.23 -41.38
C SER A 5 -3.88 7.35 -41.66
N SER A 6 -4.73 7.55 -40.64
CA SER A 6 -6.17 7.74 -40.87
C SER A 6 -6.46 9.02 -41.67
N ASN A 7 -5.74 10.11 -41.39
CA ASN A 7 -5.86 11.36 -42.16
C ASN A 7 -5.49 11.15 -43.63
N PHE A 8 -4.35 10.49 -43.88
CA PHE A 8 -3.91 10.16 -45.24
C PHE A 8 -4.95 9.36 -46.04
N PHE A 9 -5.50 8.28 -45.46
CA PHE A 9 -6.55 7.51 -46.12
C PHE A 9 -7.84 8.31 -46.32
N MET A 10 -8.20 9.19 -45.39
CA MET A 10 -9.36 10.08 -45.55
C MET A 10 -9.17 11.10 -46.69
N GLN A 11 -7.94 11.56 -46.95
CA GLN A 11 -7.62 12.42 -48.08
C GLN A 11 -7.71 11.67 -49.41
N ILE A 12 -7.17 10.45 -49.48
CA ILE A 12 -7.30 9.58 -50.67
C ILE A 12 -8.78 9.35 -51.00
N LEU A 13 -9.60 9.04 -50.00
CA LEU A 13 -11.04 8.81 -50.18
C LEU A 13 -11.82 10.06 -50.59
N ASN A 14 -11.32 11.26 -50.25
CA ASN A 14 -11.90 12.53 -50.70
C ASN A 14 -11.55 12.88 -52.14
N SER A 15 -10.57 12.20 -52.74
CA SER A 15 -10.17 12.43 -54.13
C SER A 15 -11.23 11.89 -55.09
N PRO A 16 -11.89 12.75 -55.89
CA PRO A 16 -12.84 12.31 -56.90
C PRO A 16 -12.09 11.68 -58.09
N SER A 17 -12.67 10.64 -58.67
CA SER A 17 -12.25 10.09 -59.97
C SER A 17 -12.72 10.99 -61.12
N ARG A 18 -12.09 10.88 -62.29
CA ARG A 18 -12.51 11.62 -63.50
C ARG A 18 -13.98 11.36 -63.85
N GLU A 19 -14.43 10.12 -63.74
CA GLU A 19 -15.83 9.74 -63.97
C GLU A 19 -16.80 10.44 -62.99
N GLU A 20 -16.42 10.53 -61.71
CA GLU A 20 -17.21 11.23 -60.69
C GLU A 20 -17.28 12.74 -60.99
N ILE A 21 -16.19 13.34 -61.46
CA ILE A 21 -16.13 14.75 -61.88
C ILE A 21 -17.03 14.99 -63.09
N ASP A 22 -16.92 14.17 -64.13
CA ASP A 22 -17.70 14.31 -65.36
C ASP A 22 -19.21 14.18 -65.06
N ALA A 23 -19.59 13.22 -64.20
CA ALA A 23 -20.96 13.06 -63.75
C ALA A 23 -21.46 14.26 -62.92
N ALA A 24 -20.60 14.89 -62.12
CA ALA A 24 -20.96 16.10 -61.38
C ALA A 24 -21.11 17.32 -62.30
N HIS A 25 -20.22 17.49 -63.27
CA HIS A 25 -20.31 18.57 -64.26
C HIS A 25 -21.57 18.44 -65.12
N ALA A 26 -21.94 17.22 -65.52
CA ALA A 26 -23.20 16.96 -66.22
C ALA A 26 -24.45 17.37 -65.42
N ARG A 27 -24.35 17.39 -64.09
CA ARG A 27 -25.42 17.84 -63.17
C ARG A 27 -25.31 19.32 -62.77
N GLY A 28 -24.40 20.09 -63.38
CA GLY A 28 -24.15 21.49 -63.02
C GLY A 28 -23.48 21.66 -61.64
N THR A 29 -22.79 20.63 -61.15
CA THR A 29 -22.10 20.63 -59.86
C THR A 29 -20.59 20.45 -60.02
N TRP A 30 -19.82 20.68 -58.95
CA TRP A 30 -18.35 20.65 -58.97
C TRP A 30 -17.79 19.99 -57.71
N PHE A 31 -16.63 19.35 -57.85
CA PHE A 31 -15.82 18.82 -56.75
C PHE A 31 -14.56 19.66 -56.58
N GLY A 32 -14.13 19.86 -55.33
CA GLY A 32 -12.79 20.41 -55.06
C GLY A 32 -11.72 19.34 -55.28
N ILE A 33 -10.62 19.66 -55.94
CA ILE A 33 -9.50 18.72 -56.15
C ILE A 33 -8.38 19.11 -55.18
N GLY A 34 -7.77 18.13 -54.51
CA GLY A 34 -6.65 18.38 -53.58
C GLY A 34 -7.04 19.03 -52.25
N VAL A 35 -8.33 19.08 -51.90
CA VAL A 35 -8.80 19.68 -50.64
C VAL A 35 -9.63 18.66 -49.85
N SER A 36 -9.31 18.48 -48.56
CA SER A 36 -10.12 17.64 -47.66
C SER A 36 -11.44 18.37 -47.36
N SER A 37 -12.49 18.02 -48.11
CA SER A 37 -13.80 18.68 -48.01
C SER A 37 -14.88 17.69 -47.57
N VAL A 38 -15.51 17.96 -46.42
CA VAL A 38 -16.68 17.18 -45.96
C VAL A 38 -17.77 17.11 -47.03
N ARG A 39 -17.92 18.16 -47.84
CA ARG A 39 -18.87 18.19 -48.96
C ARG A 39 -18.50 17.19 -50.06
N ASN A 40 -17.22 17.04 -50.37
CA ASN A 40 -16.75 16.02 -51.31
C ASN A 40 -16.96 14.62 -50.72
N ALA A 41 -16.60 14.42 -49.45
CA ALA A 41 -16.71 13.14 -48.75
C ALA A 41 -18.11 12.52 -48.81
N PHE A 42 -19.19 13.33 -48.79
CA PHE A 42 -20.57 12.84 -48.90
C PHE A 42 -21.13 12.78 -50.32
N ARG A 43 -20.41 13.29 -51.32
CA ARG A 43 -20.88 13.36 -52.72
C ARG A 43 -20.11 12.44 -53.67
N VAL A 44 -18.96 11.91 -53.25
CA VAL A 44 -18.25 10.83 -53.97
C VAL A 44 -19.03 9.51 -53.91
N SER A 45 -18.50 8.47 -54.55
CA SER A 45 -19.09 7.13 -54.51
C SER A 45 -19.40 6.66 -53.09
N THR A 46 -20.51 5.94 -52.96
CA THR A 46 -21.03 5.44 -51.67
C THR A 46 -19.99 4.63 -50.90
N PHE A 47 -19.15 3.86 -51.60
CA PHE A 47 -18.01 3.14 -51.01
C PHE A 47 -17.01 4.09 -50.32
N LYS A 48 -16.59 5.16 -51.02
CA LYS A 48 -15.64 6.14 -50.48
C LYS A 48 -16.23 6.87 -49.26
N THR A 49 -17.50 7.25 -49.34
CA THR A 49 -18.24 7.89 -48.24
C THR A 49 -18.27 7.00 -46.99
N TRP A 50 -18.64 5.72 -47.12
CA TRP A 50 -18.71 4.79 -45.99
C TRP A 50 -17.33 4.55 -45.35
N CYS A 51 -16.29 4.38 -46.16
CA CYS A 51 -14.92 4.21 -45.66
C CYS A 51 -14.44 5.47 -44.93
N TRP A 52 -14.77 6.66 -45.46
CA TRP A 52 -14.40 7.93 -44.84
C TRP A 52 -15.08 8.13 -43.48
N VAL A 53 -16.39 7.88 -43.40
CA VAL A 53 -17.15 7.96 -42.14
C VAL A 53 -16.63 6.96 -41.11
N ALA A 54 -16.32 5.72 -41.52
CA ALA A 54 -15.76 4.70 -40.63
C ALA A 54 -14.41 5.11 -40.04
N LEU A 55 -13.52 5.70 -40.85
CA LEU A 55 -12.22 6.22 -40.39
C LEU A 55 -12.38 7.43 -39.45
N LEU A 56 -13.36 8.31 -39.71
CA LEU A 56 -13.64 9.47 -38.88
C LEU A 56 -14.16 9.07 -37.49
N ILE A 57 -15.22 8.27 -37.44
CA ILE A 57 -15.87 7.86 -36.17
C ILE A 57 -14.89 7.08 -35.30
N SER A 58 -14.12 6.17 -35.88
CA SER A 58 -13.13 5.37 -35.15
C SER A 58 -11.92 6.18 -34.66
N SER A 59 -11.71 7.42 -35.14
CA SER A 59 -10.61 8.29 -34.69
C SER A 59 -10.94 9.02 -33.38
N ILE A 60 -12.21 9.33 -33.13
CA ILE A 60 -12.65 10.13 -31.98
C ILE A 60 -12.31 9.44 -30.63
N PRO A 61 -12.60 8.14 -30.43
CA PRO A 61 -12.29 7.46 -29.16
C PRO A 61 -10.79 7.43 -28.87
N ILE A 62 -9.95 7.28 -29.89
CA ILE A 62 -8.49 7.23 -29.72
C ILE A 62 -7.97 8.59 -29.21
N HIS A 63 -8.44 9.70 -29.78
CA HIS A 63 -8.05 11.04 -29.33
C HIS A 63 -8.49 11.37 -27.91
N LEU A 64 -9.71 10.98 -27.55
CA LEU A 64 -10.25 11.25 -26.21
C LEU A 64 -9.61 10.39 -25.12
N LEU A 65 -9.21 9.15 -25.46
CA LEU A 65 -8.76 8.18 -24.47
C LEU A 65 -7.24 8.19 -24.28
N PHE A 66 -6.44 8.65 -25.26
CA PHE A 66 -4.98 8.64 -25.14
C PHE A 66 -4.46 9.54 -24.00
N ASN A 67 -5.14 10.65 -23.70
CA ASN A 67 -4.72 11.58 -22.64
C ASN A 67 -5.41 11.36 -21.28
N SER A 68 -6.45 10.51 -21.23
CA SER A 68 -7.37 10.47 -20.08
C SER A 68 -7.50 9.09 -19.44
N THR A 69 -6.75 8.08 -19.88
CA THR A 69 -6.98 6.68 -19.44
C THR A 69 -5.79 5.97 -18.82
N ILE A 70 -4.61 6.58 -18.83
CA ILE A 70 -3.42 5.99 -18.23
C ILE A 70 -3.03 6.86 -17.04
N PHE A 71 -3.40 6.39 -15.85
CA PHE A 71 -2.90 6.91 -14.58
C PHE A 71 -2.35 5.73 -13.78
N GLU A 72 -1.18 5.93 -13.19
CA GLU A 72 -0.59 5.00 -12.26
C GLU A 72 -1.35 5.08 -10.93
N THR A 73 -1.85 3.94 -10.45
CA THR A 73 -2.43 3.86 -9.11
C THR A 73 -1.32 3.56 -8.11
N ASP A 74 -0.93 4.54 -7.30
CA ASP A 74 -0.02 4.34 -6.17
C ASP A 74 -0.79 3.67 -5.01
N TYR A 75 -0.67 2.35 -4.90
CA TYR A 75 -1.22 1.62 -3.75
C TYR A 75 -0.29 1.83 -2.55
N ARG A 76 -0.88 2.31 -1.44
CA ARG A 76 -0.19 2.47 -0.17
C ARG A 76 -0.91 1.64 0.88
N GLY A 77 -0.26 0.57 1.35
CA GLY A 77 -0.75 -0.26 2.43
C GLY A 77 -0.84 0.56 3.72
N SER A 78 -1.97 0.46 4.41
CA SER A 78 -2.16 1.11 5.71
C SER A 78 -1.91 0.15 6.87
N ASP A 79 -2.32 -1.10 6.72
CA ASP A 79 -2.28 -2.13 7.75
C ASP A 79 -1.10 -3.08 7.56
N PHE A 80 -0.44 -3.39 8.66
CA PHE A 80 0.71 -4.29 8.69
C PHE A 80 0.88 -4.90 10.06
N HIS A 81 1.54 -6.05 10.10
CA HIS A 81 1.86 -6.75 11.32
C HIS A 81 3.34 -6.59 11.67
N VAL A 82 3.63 -6.36 12.95
CA VAL A 82 5.00 -6.27 13.46
C VAL A 82 5.21 -7.37 14.49
N THR A 83 6.18 -8.23 14.21
CA THR A 83 6.65 -9.25 15.13
C THR A 83 8.10 -8.96 15.48
N ILE A 84 8.44 -8.94 16.77
CA ILE A 84 9.81 -8.83 17.27
C ILE A 84 10.20 -10.20 17.80
N ALA A 85 11.22 -10.80 17.22
CA ALA A 85 11.57 -12.18 17.50
C ALA A 85 13.06 -12.47 17.26
N THR A 86 13.49 -13.66 17.66
CA THR A 86 14.83 -14.17 17.37
C THR A 86 14.87 -14.87 16.00
N GLU A 87 16.06 -15.17 15.49
CA GLU A 87 16.21 -15.94 14.25
C GLU A 87 15.61 -17.37 14.38
N GLU A 88 15.67 -17.96 15.58
CA GLU A 88 15.12 -19.29 15.85
C GLU A 88 13.59 -19.33 15.81
N PHE A 89 12.89 -18.21 16.03
CA PHE A 89 11.43 -18.13 15.85
C PHE A 89 11.01 -18.52 14.44
N LEU A 90 11.80 -18.12 13.44
CA LEU A 90 11.57 -18.45 12.03
C LEU A 90 11.92 -19.90 11.69
N ARG A 91 12.75 -20.54 12.52
CA ARG A 91 13.26 -21.91 12.32
C ARG A 91 12.54 -22.96 13.15
N GLY A 92 11.40 -22.60 13.75
CA GLY A 92 10.59 -23.52 14.56
C GLY A 92 10.98 -23.59 16.03
N GLY A 93 11.73 -22.60 16.54
CA GLY A 93 11.96 -22.40 17.97
C GLY A 93 10.65 -22.21 18.73
N ALA A 94 10.65 -22.59 20.01
CA ALA A 94 9.48 -22.46 20.87
C ALA A 94 9.09 -20.97 21.06
N PHE A 95 7.80 -20.68 20.97
CA PHE A 95 7.28 -19.34 21.22
C PHE A 95 5.96 -19.40 22.00
N TYR A 96 5.76 -18.39 22.83
CA TYR A 96 4.61 -18.28 23.72
C TYR A 96 4.05 -16.85 23.68
N PRO A 97 2.90 -16.62 23.04
CA PRO A 97 2.25 -15.31 23.02
C PRO A 97 1.82 -14.84 24.43
N PRO A 98 1.79 -13.54 24.73
CA PRO A 98 2.06 -12.39 23.85
C PRO A 98 3.56 -12.16 23.55
N GLY A 99 4.45 -12.97 24.12
CA GLY A 99 5.90 -12.89 23.93
C GLY A 99 6.65 -12.62 25.22
N ALA A 100 7.99 -12.63 25.14
CA ALA A 100 8.90 -12.44 26.27
C ALA A 100 8.84 -11.03 26.90
N SER A 101 8.24 -10.06 26.22
CA SER A 101 7.96 -8.72 26.78
C SER A 101 6.88 -8.71 27.86
N LEU A 102 6.15 -9.82 28.05
CA LEU A 102 5.03 -9.95 28.99
C LEU A 102 4.02 -8.80 28.85
N SER A 103 3.82 -8.35 27.62
CA SER A 103 3.01 -7.18 27.28
C SER A 103 2.06 -7.52 26.14
N PRO A 104 0.73 -7.45 26.34
CA PRO A 104 -0.21 -7.61 25.24
C PRO A 104 -0.16 -6.38 24.30
N ALA A 105 -0.52 -6.59 23.04
CA ALA A 105 -0.61 -5.51 22.06
C ALA A 105 -1.53 -4.36 22.52
N GLY A 106 -1.18 -3.13 22.16
CA GLY A 106 -1.89 -1.88 22.51
C GLY A 106 -1.76 -1.38 23.95
N LEU A 107 -1.19 -2.17 24.87
CA LEU A 107 -1.01 -1.93 26.31
C LEU A 107 -2.29 -1.52 27.08
N TYR A 108 -2.76 -2.45 27.92
CA TYR A 108 -4.05 -2.46 28.63
C TYR A 108 -4.25 -1.27 29.61
N MET A 109 -5.17 -0.34 29.31
CA MET A 109 -5.67 0.64 30.28
C MET A 109 -7.06 0.27 30.83
N LYS A 110 -7.20 0.22 32.16
CA LYS A 110 -8.50 0.04 32.82
C LYS A 110 -9.35 1.32 32.67
N LYS A 111 -10.56 1.16 32.13
CA LYS A 111 -11.55 2.21 31.83
C LYS A 111 -11.79 3.17 33.01
N PHE A 112 -11.66 4.49 32.81
CA PHE A 112 -11.94 5.50 33.84
C PHE A 112 -13.34 6.15 33.76
N SER A 113 -14.13 5.90 32.71
CA SER A 113 -15.50 6.46 32.62
C SER A 113 -16.41 5.69 31.65
N ASN A 114 -17.72 5.82 31.83
CA ASN A 114 -18.80 5.10 31.11
C ASN A 114 -18.99 5.52 29.64
N GLU A 115 -18.02 6.16 29.00
CA GLU A 115 -18.08 6.50 27.58
C GLU A 115 -17.38 5.43 26.75
N THR A 116 -18.11 4.84 25.81
CA THR A 116 -17.56 3.94 24.81
C THR A 116 -16.88 4.79 23.74
N TYR A 117 -15.66 5.25 24.01
CA TYR A 117 -14.79 5.64 22.90
C TYR A 117 -14.50 4.35 22.14
N SER A 118 -15.01 4.28 20.92
CA SER A 118 -14.52 3.34 19.91
C SER A 118 -13.00 3.32 20.01
N ALA A 119 -12.40 2.13 20.04
CA ALA A 119 -10.94 1.91 19.98
C ALA A 119 -10.24 2.62 18.79
N LYS A 120 -11.00 3.33 17.95
CA LYS A 120 -10.53 4.21 16.87
C LYS A 120 -10.34 5.68 17.29
N GLY A 121 -10.53 6.06 18.56
CA GLY A 121 -10.76 7.47 18.93
C GLY A 121 -9.81 8.15 19.91
N LEU A 122 -8.95 7.44 20.66
CA LEU A 122 -8.00 8.07 21.57
C LEU A 122 -6.69 7.27 21.63
N GLY A 123 -5.61 7.85 21.11
CA GLY A 123 -4.22 7.59 21.50
C GLY A 123 -3.81 6.12 21.62
N ASN A 124 -3.59 5.43 20.49
CA ASN A 124 -2.76 4.23 20.51
C ASN A 124 -1.42 4.60 21.15
N LEU A 125 -1.07 3.92 22.24
CA LEU A 125 0.15 4.17 23.03
C LEU A 125 1.45 3.92 22.24
N GLY A 126 1.37 3.75 20.91
CA GLY A 126 2.47 3.43 20.02
C GLY A 126 2.81 1.93 20.01
N TYR A 127 1.97 1.08 20.57
CA TYR A 127 2.17 -0.38 20.69
C TYR A 127 1.13 -1.21 19.91
N GLY A 128 0.52 -0.60 18.89
CA GLY A 128 -0.45 -1.22 18.00
C GLY A 128 -1.85 -1.39 18.57
N ASP A 129 -2.64 -2.28 17.96
CA ASP A 129 -4.05 -2.47 18.30
C ASP A 129 -4.22 -3.32 19.56
N GLN A 130 -5.11 -2.86 20.44
CA GLN A 130 -5.33 -3.51 21.74
C GLN A 130 -5.87 -4.94 21.58
N GLN A 131 -5.18 -5.89 22.22
CA GLN A 131 -5.61 -7.29 22.30
C GLN A 131 -5.97 -7.69 23.74
N LEU A 132 -7.00 -8.52 23.87
CA LEU A 132 -7.40 -9.10 25.16
C LEU A 132 -6.47 -10.27 25.48
N MET A 133 -6.14 -10.46 26.76
CA MET A 133 -5.24 -11.53 27.17
C MET A 133 -5.79 -12.93 26.81
N THR A 134 -7.11 -13.10 26.83
CA THR A 134 -7.78 -14.36 26.47
C THR A 134 -7.55 -14.76 25.01
N GLU A 135 -7.24 -13.82 24.12
CA GLU A 135 -6.94 -14.14 22.71
C GLU A 135 -5.65 -14.95 22.58
N TYR A 136 -4.68 -14.75 23.48
CA TYR A 136 -3.40 -15.48 23.46
C TYR A 136 -3.50 -16.92 24.00
N ASP A 137 -4.61 -17.26 24.66
CA ASP A 137 -4.89 -18.59 25.21
C ASP A 137 -5.87 -19.39 24.32
N ASP A 138 -6.35 -18.79 23.23
CA ASP A 138 -7.17 -19.44 22.22
C ASP A 138 -6.36 -19.65 20.93
N ASP A 139 -5.95 -20.90 20.67
CA ASP A 139 -5.22 -21.29 19.45
C ASP A 139 -6.00 -20.99 18.15
N THR A 140 -7.33 -20.78 18.25
CA THR A 140 -8.18 -20.45 17.11
C THR A 140 -8.33 -18.95 16.89
N SER A 141 -7.85 -18.11 17.82
CA SER A 141 -7.90 -16.65 17.70
C SER A 141 -7.13 -16.15 16.48
N GLU A 142 -7.55 -15.01 15.95
CA GLU A 142 -6.83 -14.36 14.85
C GLU A 142 -5.40 -14.00 15.26
N THR A 143 -5.21 -13.58 16.51
CA THR A 143 -3.91 -13.22 17.09
C THR A 143 -2.93 -14.40 17.06
N VAL A 144 -3.29 -15.55 17.64
CA VAL A 144 -2.40 -16.73 17.67
C VAL A 144 -2.18 -17.28 16.26
N ARG A 145 -3.21 -17.25 15.40
CA ARG A 145 -3.09 -17.67 14.00
C ARG A 145 -2.13 -16.79 13.20
N ASN A 146 -2.16 -15.47 13.39
CA ASN A 146 -1.25 -14.55 12.71
C ASN A 146 0.20 -14.74 13.16
N ILE A 147 0.44 -14.90 14.46
CA ILE A 147 1.77 -15.22 15.01
C ILE A 147 2.28 -16.54 14.43
N THR A 148 1.46 -17.58 14.46
CA THR A 148 1.83 -18.93 13.99
C THR A 148 2.09 -18.96 12.48
N THR A 149 1.32 -18.19 11.70
CA THR A 149 1.53 -18.06 10.25
C THR A 149 2.84 -17.33 9.97
N THR A 150 3.10 -16.24 10.69
CA THR A 150 4.35 -15.47 10.59
C THR A 150 5.57 -16.35 10.90
N ALA A 151 5.54 -17.12 11.99
CA ALA A 151 6.61 -18.05 12.36
C ALA A 151 6.95 -19.06 11.24
N ARG A 152 5.95 -19.47 10.45
CA ARG A 152 6.10 -20.46 9.37
C ARG A 152 6.55 -19.87 8.04
N GLU A 153 6.12 -18.65 7.72
CA GLU A 153 6.29 -18.09 6.37
C GLU A 153 7.42 -17.06 6.30
N ALA A 154 7.73 -16.38 7.42
CA ALA A 154 8.60 -15.22 7.40
C ALA A 154 10.09 -15.52 7.12
N GLU A 155 10.53 -16.78 7.23
CA GLU A 155 11.87 -17.18 6.77
C GLU A 155 12.07 -16.94 5.28
N THR A 156 11.00 -17.03 4.47
CA THR A 156 11.06 -16.86 3.01
C THR A 156 10.86 -15.42 2.54
N TRP A 157 10.60 -14.50 3.46
CA TRP A 157 10.38 -13.09 3.15
C TRP A 157 11.69 -12.39 2.76
N GLU A 158 11.60 -11.17 2.24
CA GLU A 158 12.78 -10.42 1.82
C GLU A 158 13.54 -9.92 3.04
N GLN A 159 14.86 -10.16 3.09
CA GLN A 159 15.69 -9.67 4.18
C GLN A 159 16.13 -8.23 3.92
N LEU A 160 15.81 -7.33 4.85
CA LEU A 160 16.21 -5.93 4.84
C LEU A 160 17.27 -5.64 5.92
N SER A 161 18.10 -4.64 5.66
CA SER A 161 18.96 -4.07 6.71
C SER A 161 18.10 -3.43 7.80
N ALA A 162 18.62 -3.33 9.03
CA ALA A 162 17.89 -2.68 10.13
C ALA A 162 17.53 -1.21 9.78
N ASP A 163 18.45 -0.47 9.16
CA ASP A 163 18.21 0.92 8.74
C ASP A 163 17.08 1.03 7.70
N ASP A 164 17.09 0.18 6.67
CA ASP A 164 16.06 0.18 5.63
C ASP A 164 14.68 -0.18 6.20
N CYS A 165 14.67 -1.17 7.10
CA CYS A 165 13.49 -1.60 7.84
C CYS A 165 12.87 -0.44 8.65
N PHE A 166 13.67 0.27 9.45
CA PHE A 166 13.19 1.43 10.20
C PHE A 166 12.73 2.57 9.29
N MET A 167 13.44 2.82 8.18
CA MET A 167 13.07 3.85 7.21
C MET A 167 11.75 3.56 6.49
N GLU A 168 11.42 2.30 6.20
CA GLU A 168 10.14 1.95 5.55
C GLU A 168 8.97 1.96 6.54
N TYR A 169 9.16 1.42 7.75
CA TYR A 169 8.06 1.15 8.67
C TYR A 169 7.80 2.24 9.71
N ILE A 170 8.80 3.02 10.12
CA ILE A 170 8.55 4.15 11.04
C ILE A 170 8.07 5.38 10.27
N LYS A 171 8.56 5.56 9.04
CA LYS A 171 8.14 6.68 8.18
C LYS A 171 6.66 6.53 7.82
N CYS A 172 5.83 7.38 8.42
CA CYS A 172 4.38 7.33 8.25
C CYS A 172 3.97 7.94 6.88
N ASP A 173 4.26 7.23 5.79
CA ASP A 173 3.91 7.63 4.42
C ASP A 173 3.03 6.59 3.70
N GLY A 174 2.68 5.51 4.40
CA GLY A 174 2.03 4.32 3.85
C GLY A 174 3.03 3.36 3.21
N LEU A 175 2.77 2.06 3.33
CA LEU A 175 3.65 1.00 2.89
C LEU A 175 3.57 0.77 1.39
N LYS A 176 4.73 0.61 0.74
CA LYS A 176 4.83 0.53 -0.73
C LYS A 176 5.51 -0.73 -1.25
N GLN A 177 6.48 -1.26 -0.49
CA GLN A 177 7.29 -2.38 -0.95
C GLN A 177 6.96 -3.63 -0.15
N HIS A 178 6.81 -3.50 1.16
CA HIS A 178 6.54 -4.62 2.05
C HIS A 178 5.30 -4.38 2.91
N ARG A 179 4.60 -5.47 3.28
CA ARG A 179 3.44 -5.42 4.18
C ARG A 179 3.84 -5.78 5.59
N ASN A 180 3.90 -7.07 5.93
CA ASN A 180 4.22 -7.54 7.28
C ASN A 180 5.73 -7.61 7.52
N LEU A 181 6.13 -7.55 8.80
CA LEU A 181 7.52 -7.43 9.20
C LEU A 181 7.84 -8.30 10.42
N VAL A 182 8.98 -9.00 10.36
CA VAL A 182 9.63 -9.59 11.53
C VAL A 182 10.96 -8.87 11.78
N MET A 183 11.08 -8.20 12.92
CA MET A 183 12.34 -7.61 13.38
C MET A 183 13.16 -8.67 14.12
N ILE A 184 14.35 -8.98 13.59
CA ILE A 184 15.23 -10.03 14.14
C ILE A 184 16.17 -9.42 15.15
N ILE A 185 16.03 -9.86 16.40
CA ILE A 185 16.89 -9.48 17.52
C ILE A 185 18.02 -10.49 17.69
N ASP A 186 19.21 -10.00 18.01
CA ASP A 186 20.37 -10.82 18.33
C ASP A 186 20.27 -11.42 19.75
N GLN A 187 19.44 -12.46 19.88
CA GLN A 187 19.25 -13.23 21.11
C GLN A 187 19.04 -14.72 20.75
N PRO A 188 20.08 -15.47 20.38
CA PRO A 188 19.93 -16.82 19.83
C PRO A 188 19.29 -17.81 20.81
N GLU A 189 19.56 -17.68 22.11
CA GLU A 189 19.02 -18.55 23.16
C GLU A 189 17.56 -18.25 23.52
N GLY A 190 16.96 -17.19 22.94
CA GLY A 190 15.66 -16.70 23.35
C GLY A 190 15.66 -16.08 24.75
N TRP A 191 14.46 -15.93 25.31
CA TRP A 191 14.25 -15.34 26.63
C TRP A 191 13.57 -16.33 27.57
N VAL A 192 14.18 -16.55 28.73
CA VAL A 192 13.61 -17.34 29.82
C VAL A 192 12.98 -16.37 30.82
N ARG A 193 11.69 -16.57 31.15
CA ARG A 193 10.94 -15.61 31.98
C ARG A 193 11.52 -15.51 33.38
N SER A 194 11.86 -16.62 34.02
CA SER A 194 12.39 -16.64 35.39
C SER A 194 13.77 -15.99 35.52
N GLU A 195 14.52 -15.90 34.42
CA GLU A 195 15.83 -15.22 34.36
C GLU A 195 15.70 -13.72 34.04
N GLY A 196 14.78 -13.36 33.13
CA GLY A 196 14.60 -11.99 32.65
C GLY A 196 13.74 -11.11 33.56
N TRP A 197 12.76 -11.69 34.24
CA TRP A 197 11.75 -10.96 35.01
C TRP A 197 11.73 -11.35 36.49
N HIS A 198 11.66 -10.35 37.37
CA HIS A 198 11.51 -10.53 38.82
C HIS A 198 10.06 -10.31 39.23
N LEU A 199 9.21 -11.32 39.02
CA LEU A 199 7.77 -11.27 39.29
C LEU A 199 7.43 -11.66 40.73
N GLU A 200 6.36 -11.08 41.28
CA GLU A 200 5.77 -11.52 42.55
C GLU A 200 5.03 -12.88 42.38
N GLU A 201 4.71 -13.57 43.48
CA GLU A 201 4.07 -14.90 43.42
C GLU A 201 2.71 -14.88 42.69
N ASN A 202 1.91 -13.84 42.93
CA ASN A 202 0.60 -13.64 42.29
C ASN A 202 0.72 -13.37 40.78
N GLU A 203 1.73 -12.62 40.35
CA GLU A 203 2.03 -12.33 38.95
C GLU A 203 2.57 -13.57 38.24
N THR A 204 3.42 -14.34 38.92
CA THR A 204 3.96 -15.60 38.40
C THR A 204 2.83 -16.57 38.06
N ALA A 205 1.88 -16.76 38.98
CA ALA A 205 0.73 -17.65 38.76
C ALA A 205 -0.17 -17.23 37.58
N PHE A 206 -0.29 -15.91 37.33
CA PHE A 206 -1.01 -15.41 36.16
C PHE A 206 -0.27 -15.74 34.86
N TRP A 207 1.04 -15.51 34.83
CA TRP A 207 1.88 -15.69 33.64
C TRP A 207 2.18 -17.16 33.31
N ASP A 208 2.16 -18.07 34.29
CA ASP A 208 2.37 -19.51 34.08
C ASP A 208 1.44 -20.10 33.00
N ARG A 209 0.25 -19.51 32.82
CA ARG A 209 -0.71 -19.90 31.78
C ARG A 209 -0.26 -19.54 30.37
N TYR A 210 0.40 -18.39 30.21
CA TYR A 210 0.71 -17.82 28.89
C TYR A 210 2.17 -18.02 28.51
N VAL A 211 3.10 -17.74 29.43
CA VAL A 211 4.54 -17.81 29.20
C VAL A 211 5.18 -18.68 30.29
N PRO A 212 5.65 -19.90 29.97
CA PRO A 212 6.26 -20.79 30.96
C PRO A 212 7.50 -20.14 31.61
N PRO A 213 7.81 -20.46 32.88
CA PRO A 213 8.91 -19.82 33.61
C PRO A 213 10.28 -20.17 33.03
N ASP A 214 10.48 -21.43 32.67
CA ASP A 214 11.81 -22.02 32.46
C ASP A 214 12.05 -22.50 31.01
N GLN A 215 11.23 -22.07 30.05
CA GLN A 215 11.41 -22.40 28.64
C GLN A 215 11.80 -21.15 27.85
N PRO A 216 12.70 -21.27 26.87
CA PRO A 216 13.05 -20.15 26.01
C PRO A 216 11.85 -19.77 25.15
N ASN A 217 11.53 -18.49 25.14
CA ASN A 217 10.56 -17.91 24.23
C ASN A 217 11.33 -17.17 23.14
N HIS A 218 11.14 -17.56 21.89
CA HIS A 218 11.78 -16.93 20.73
C HIS A 218 10.96 -15.77 20.15
N LEU A 219 9.74 -15.54 20.66
CA LEU A 219 8.91 -14.38 20.38
C LEU A 219 9.08 -13.34 21.50
N PHE A 220 9.41 -12.10 21.17
CA PHE A 220 9.50 -11.00 22.13
C PHE A 220 8.18 -10.24 22.26
N PHE A 221 7.61 -9.82 21.14
CA PHE A 221 6.38 -9.04 21.08
C PHE A 221 5.74 -9.15 19.70
N ASP A 222 4.42 -9.04 19.64
CA ASP A 222 3.66 -9.16 18.42
C ASP A 222 2.45 -8.21 18.43
N THR A 223 2.24 -7.47 17.35
CA THR A 223 1.10 -6.57 17.26
C THR A 223 0.67 -6.25 15.82
N GLN A 224 -0.64 -6.04 15.66
CA GLN A 224 -1.22 -5.41 14.47
C GLN A 224 -1.01 -3.89 14.53
N CYS A 225 -0.65 -3.32 13.39
CA CYS A 225 -0.33 -1.91 13.20
C CYS A 225 -1.13 -1.29 12.06
N VAL A 226 -1.36 0.02 12.15
CA VAL A 226 -2.02 0.79 11.10
C VAL A 226 -1.33 2.15 10.96
N MET A 227 -1.13 2.59 9.73
CA MET A 227 -0.82 3.97 9.36
C MET A 227 -2.11 4.67 8.94
N VAL A 228 -2.53 5.70 9.68
CA VAL A 228 -3.74 6.47 9.41
C VAL A 228 -3.45 7.94 9.23
N ALA A 229 -4.11 8.57 8.26
CA ALA A 229 -4.08 10.02 8.11
C ALA A 229 -5.17 10.64 8.99
N GLU A 230 -4.77 11.40 10.01
CA GLU A 230 -5.68 12.07 10.93
C GLU A 230 -5.67 13.58 10.71
N ARG A 231 -6.85 14.20 10.78
CA ARG A 231 -6.99 15.65 10.69
C ARG A 231 -6.95 16.25 12.10
N THR A 232 -5.93 17.04 12.37
CA THR A 232 -5.79 17.71 13.68
C THR A 232 -6.83 18.83 13.83
N PRO A 233 -7.11 19.27 15.08
CA PRO A 233 -7.98 20.43 15.34
C PRO A 233 -7.52 21.71 14.62
N SER A 234 -6.22 21.83 14.33
CA SER A 234 -5.63 22.94 13.57
C SER A 234 -5.84 22.85 12.05
N SER A 235 -6.60 21.86 11.57
CA SER A 235 -6.82 21.54 10.15
C SER A 235 -5.61 21.06 9.36
N SER A 236 -4.47 20.76 9.99
CA SER A 236 -3.38 20.00 9.34
C SER A 236 -3.72 18.51 9.30
N VAL A 237 -3.33 17.83 8.21
CA VAL A 237 -3.38 16.36 8.13
C VAL A 237 -2.03 15.83 8.56
N VAL A 238 -2.01 14.93 9.55
CA VAL A 238 -0.80 14.28 10.07
C VAL A 238 -0.98 12.77 9.92
N CYS A 239 0.09 12.06 9.57
CA CYS A 239 0.06 10.61 9.58
C CYS A 239 0.41 10.09 10.97
N MET A 240 -0.39 9.14 11.46
CA MET A 240 -0.17 8.44 12.71
C MET A 240 0.13 6.97 12.44
N ASN A 241 1.25 6.50 12.98
CA ASN A 241 1.63 5.09 12.99
C ASN A 241 1.38 4.53 14.40
N THR A 242 0.48 3.55 14.50
CA THR A 242 0.04 3.02 15.80
C THR A 242 1.09 2.18 16.51
N CYS A 243 2.16 1.77 15.83
CA CYS A 243 3.26 0.96 16.37
C CYS A 243 4.58 1.72 16.47
N ASN A 244 4.57 3.05 16.36
CA ASN A 244 5.80 3.85 16.36
C ASN A 244 6.65 3.57 17.61
N LYS A 245 6.07 3.55 18.81
CA LYS A 245 6.84 3.34 20.06
C LYS A 245 7.35 1.90 20.21
N ALA A 246 6.61 0.89 19.74
CA ALA A 246 7.07 -0.50 19.74
C ALA A 246 8.34 -0.68 18.90
N MET A 247 8.52 0.12 17.84
CA MET A 247 9.64 0.01 16.92
C MET A 247 10.76 1.04 17.18
N ALA A 248 10.41 2.31 17.43
CA ALA A 248 11.37 3.41 17.51
C ALA A 248 12.38 3.24 18.65
N GLY A 249 11.96 2.68 19.78
CA GLY A 249 12.86 2.40 20.88
C GLY A 249 13.79 1.21 20.67
N LEU A 250 13.71 0.51 19.53
CA LEU A 250 14.65 -0.53 19.12
C LEU A 250 15.73 0.02 18.16
N SER A 251 15.58 1.26 17.70
CA SER A 251 16.55 1.91 16.83
C SER A 251 17.74 2.42 17.65
N ASP A 252 18.96 2.22 17.13
CA ASP A 252 20.18 2.78 17.73
C ASP A 252 20.24 4.32 17.61
N ASN A 253 19.38 4.92 16.80
CA ASN A 253 19.22 6.37 16.69
C ASN A 253 17.73 6.75 16.74
N PRO A 254 17.10 6.68 17.92
CA PRO A 254 15.66 6.89 18.07
C PRO A 254 15.24 8.28 17.60
N TRP A 255 16.08 9.29 17.83
CA TRP A 255 15.89 10.69 17.40
C TRP A 255 15.80 10.87 15.89
N ARG A 256 16.35 9.96 15.07
CA ARG A 256 16.25 10.02 13.60
C ARG A 256 14.83 9.73 13.11
N TYR A 257 14.00 9.10 13.93
CA TYR A 257 12.68 8.58 13.56
C TYR A 257 11.53 9.13 14.44
N SER A 258 11.85 9.92 15.46
CA SER A 258 10.88 10.61 16.31
C SER A 258 10.14 11.72 15.54
N PHE A 259 8.87 11.49 15.21
CA PHE A 259 7.95 12.55 14.74
C PHE A 259 7.25 13.29 15.89
N PHE A 260 7.45 12.84 17.13
CA PHE A 260 7.00 13.51 18.34
C PHE A 260 8.24 13.77 19.20
N ASP A 261 8.63 15.03 19.23
CA ASP A 261 9.58 15.61 20.17
C ASP A 261 8.87 15.68 21.53
N ASP A 262 9.09 14.68 22.39
CA ASP A 262 9.07 14.92 23.83
C ASP A 262 10.51 14.80 24.29
N GLY A 263 11.15 15.97 24.44
CA GLY A 263 12.41 16.12 25.13
C GLY A 263 12.26 15.70 26.59
N GLY A 264 12.36 14.39 26.83
CA GLY A 264 12.41 13.78 28.16
C GLY A 264 13.81 13.24 28.40
N ASP A 265 14.43 13.74 29.46
CA ASP A 265 15.78 13.45 29.91
C ASP A 265 16.10 11.95 29.99
N ASP A 266 17.35 11.61 29.66
CA ASP A 266 17.97 10.31 29.87
C ASP A 266 17.96 10.00 31.36
N SER A 267 16.89 9.37 31.83
CA SER A 267 16.86 8.77 33.15
C SER A 267 16.21 7.40 33.06
N SER A 268 17.08 6.40 33.11
CA SER A 268 16.79 5.06 33.62
C SER A 268 15.88 5.15 34.85
N LYS A 269 14.57 5.07 34.64
CA LYS A 269 13.59 4.76 35.67
C LYS A 269 12.82 3.55 35.18
N THR A 270 13.24 2.39 35.68
CA THR A 270 12.50 1.13 35.64
C THR A 270 11.15 1.36 36.33
N ASP A 271 10.14 1.72 35.55
CA ASP A 271 8.82 1.90 36.10
C ASP A 271 8.09 0.55 36.09
N ARG A 272 7.89 0.02 37.30
CA ARG A 272 7.07 -1.18 37.61
C ARG A 272 5.61 -1.05 37.15
N SER A 273 5.25 0.08 36.54
CA SER A 273 3.92 0.41 36.08
C SER A 273 3.42 -0.52 34.98
N SER A 274 4.15 -0.83 33.92
CA SER A 274 3.62 -1.67 32.82
C SER A 274 3.09 -3.04 33.28
N LEU A 275 3.82 -3.77 34.13
CA LEU A 275 3.39 -5.08 34.69
C LEU A 275 2.15 -4.96 35.60
N ALA A 276 2.09 -3.89 36.41
CA ALA A 276 0.97 -3.66 37.34
C ALA A 276 -0.36 -3.40 36.60
N TRP A 277 -0.30 -2.97 35.34
CA TRP A 277 -1.46 -2.73 34.49
C TRP A 277 -1.93 -4.00 33.79
N VAL A 278 -1.02 -4.94 33.51
CA VAL A 278 -1.32 -6.22 32.81
C VAL A 278 -2.03 -7.25 33.71
N ASN A 279 -1.72 -7.28 35.02
CA ASN A 279 -2.44 -8.10 36.02
C ASN A 279 -3.69 -7.36 36.58
N GLY A 280 -3.78 -6.04 36.38
CA GLY A 280 -4.85 -5.22 36.97
C GLY A 280 -4.67 -4.97 38.48
N SER A 281 -3.45 -5.08 38.98
CA SER A 281 -3.05 -4.85 40.37
C SER A 281 -2.88 -3.36 40.71
N SER A 282 -2.71 -2.46 39.72
CA SER A 282 -2.70 -1.01 39.95
C SER A 282 -4.10 -0.38 39.84
N ASN A 283 -4.59 0.20 40.94
CA ASN A 283 -5.75 1.11 40.96
C ASN A 283 -5.33 2.60 40.89
N ILE A 284 -4.14 2.91 40.37
CA ILE A 284 -3.63 4.28 40.33
C ILE A 284 -4.55 5.09 39.41
N GLN A 285 -5.24 6.08 40.00
CA GLN A 285 -5.94 7.09 39.23
C GLN A 285 -4.89 7.81 38.37
N PRO A 286 -5.14 8.10 37.08
CA PRO A 286 -4.50 9.24 36.47
C PRO A 286 -5.14 10.46 37.14
N GLU A 287 -4.72 10.75 38.38
CA GLU A 287 -5.12 11.97 39.05
C GLU A 287 -4.67 13.12 38.15
N SER A 288 -5.64 13.96 37.83
CA SER A 288 -5.56 15.19 37.06
C SER A 288 -4.67 16.24 37.74
N SER A 289 -3.44 15.88 38.08
CA SER A 289 -2.43 16.78 38.57
C SER A 289 -1.67 17.27 37.35
N PHE A 290 -2.02 18.49 36.94
CA PHE A 290 -1.46 19.27 35.84
C PHE A 290 0.05 19.60 36.00
N GLY A 291 0.84 18.70 36.59
CA GLY A 291 2.27 18.86 36.81
C GLY A 291 2.84 17.68 37.59
N GLY A 292 3.49 16.74 36.89
CA GLY A 292 4.28 15.66 37.49
C GLY A 292 4.07 14.31 36.81
N ASP A 293 5.12 13.83 36.13
CA ASP A 293 5.33 12.46 35.63
C ASP A 293 4.40 11.91 34.54
N TYR A 294 4.00 12.75 33.58
CA TYR A 294 3.66 12.23 32.25
C TYR A 294 4.90 11.66 31.54
N ASP A 295 6.11 12.16 31.83
CA ASP A 295 7.33 11.76 31.13
C ASP A 295 7.76 10.29 31.35
N ALA A 296 7.42 9.66 32.48
CA ALA A 296 7.87 8.30 32.78
C ALA A 296 7.25 7.23 31.85
N MET A 297 6.02 7.45 31.38
CA MET A 297 5.32 6.55 30.45
C MET A 297 5.75 6.75 28.98
N TYR A 298 6.39 7.87 28.67
CA TYR A 298 6.88 8.20 27.33
C TYR A 298 8.40 8.00 27.19
N ALA A 299 9.15 7.99 28.30
CA ALA A 299 10.62 7.87 28.30
C ALA A 299 11.14 6.42 28.39
N SER A 300 10.31 5.44 28.71
CA SER A 300 10.71 4.02 28.76
C SER A 300 10.01 3.20 27.68
N ASN A 301 10.74 2.32 27.00
CA ASN A 301 10.13 1.24 26.21
C ASN A 301 9.27 0.41 27.17
N GLY A 302 7.96 0.59 27.14
CA GLY A 302 7.03 -0.04 28.08
C GLY A 302 7.07 -1.57 28.03
N MET A 303 7.57 -2.13 26.92
CA MET A 303 7.80 -3.57 26.71
C MET A 303 9.04 -4.11 27.44
N THR A 304 9.95 -3.24 27.91
CA THR A 304 11.21 -3.64 28.58
C THR A 304 11.34 -3.07 29.99
N SER A 305 10.38 -2.30 30.47
CA SER A 305 10.52 -1.52 31.71
C SER A 305 10.60 -2.35 33.01
N GLY A 306 10.23 -3.64 32.98
CA GLY A 306 10.44 -4.58 34.09
C GLY A 306 11.50 -5.65 33.86
N LEU A 307 12.26 -5.57 32.75
CA LEU A 307 13.46 -6.37 32.52
C LEU A 307 14.64 -5.77 33.28
N GLN A 308 15.67 -6.59 33.56
CA GLN A 308 16.88 -6.15 34.27
C GLN A 308 17.50 -4.87 33.65
N SER A 309 18.15 -4.04 34.47
CA SER A 309 18.58 -2.67 34.12
C SER A 309 19.54 -2.53 32.93
N ASN A 310 20.08 -3.62 32.39
CA ASN A 310 21.01 -3.64 31.25
C ASN A 310 20.42 -4.33 30.00
N PHE A 311 19.11 -4.55 29.96
CA PHE A 311 18.45 -5.22 28.85
C PHE A 311 18.39 -4.32 27.60
N ARG A 312 19.05 -4.73 26.51
CA ARG A 312 19.06 -4.02 25.22
C ARG A 312 18.60 -4.94 24.11
N LEU A 313 17.57 -4.51 23.38
CA LEU A 313 17.14 -5.15 22.14
C LEU A 313 17.84 -4.42 20.99
N SER A 314 18.68 -5.12 20.25
CA SER A 314 19.32 -4.60 19.04
C SER A 314 18.81 -5.36 17.83
N VAL A 315 18.22 -4.64 16.88
CA VAL A 315 17.71 -5.22 15.63
C VAL A 315 18.89 -5.44 14.68
N LYS A 316 19.11 -6.71 14.29
CA LYS A 316 20.16 -7.11 13.35
C LYS A 316 19.73 -6.92 11.90
N SER A 317 18.51 -7.35 11.59
CA SER A 317 17.89 -7.26 10.27
C SER A 317 16.39 -7.43 10.41
N CYS A 318 15.64 -7.25 9.34
CA CYS A 318 14.23 -7.58 9.32
C CYS A 318 13.88 -8.50 8.15
N MET A 319 12.89 -9.37 8.35
CA MET A 319 12.25 -10.13 7.28
C MET A 319 10.94 -9.44 6.92
N ALA A 320 10.80 -8.96 5.69
CA ALA A 320 9.70 -8.11 5.25
C ALA A 320 8.92 -8.78 4.12
N GLN A 321 7.62 -8.98 4.32
CA GLN A 321 6.76 -9.65 3.35
C GLN A 321 6.56 -8.77 2.11
N PRO A 322 6.97 -9.20 0.91
CA PRO A 322 6.79 -8.40 -0.30
C PRO A 322 5.32 -8.11 -0.56
N LEU A 323 5.01 -6.86 -0.90
CA LEU A 323 3.68 -6.43 -1.28
C LEU A 323 3.45 -6.75 -2.77
N GLU A 324 2.41 -7.52 -3.08
CA GLU A 324 2.02 -7.76 -4.46
C GLU A 324 1.53 -6.45 -5.10
N ARG A 325 2.41 -5.82 -5.88
CA ARG A 325 2.06 -4.62 -6.64
C ARG A 325 1.15 -5.02 -7.79
N VAL A 326 -0.16 -5.06 -7.54
CA VAL A 326 -1.12 -5.09 -8.62
C VAL A 326 -1.14 -3.70 -9.25
N CYS A 327 -0.21 -3.46 -10.17
CA CYS A 327 -0.22 -2.25 -10.99
C CYS A 327 -1.49 -2.30 -11.86
N HIS A 328 -2.58 -1.75 -11.35
CA HIS A 328 -3.78 -1.57 -12.13
C HIS A 328 -3.57 -0.36 -13.02
N ILE A 329 -3.33 -0.62 -14.30
CA ILE A 329 -3.59 0.39 -15.32
C ILE A 329 -5.08 0.68 -15.20
N GLY A 330 -5.43 1.91 -14.81
CA GLY A 330 -6.81 2.38 -14.62
C GLY A 330 -7.60 2.49 -15.94
N LEU A 331 -7.62 1.45 -16.75
CA LEU A 331 -8.37 1.36 -18.00
C LEU A 331 -9.61 0.50 -17.80
N SER A 332 -10.79 1.10 -17.99
CA SER A 332 -12.04 0.32 -18.07
C SER A 332 -11.92 -0.73 -19.19
N PRO A 333 -12.13 -2.02 -18.91
CA PRO A 333 -12.09 -3.06 -19.95
C PRO A 333 -13.06 -2.80 -21.10
N ARG A 334 -14.17 -2.11 -20.82
CA ARG A 334 -15.15 -1.70 -21.83
C ARG A 334 -14.60 -0.63 -22.78
N LEU A 335 -13.84 0.33 -22.25
CA LEU A 335 -13.17 1.35 -23.06
C LEU A 335 -12.05 0.75 -23.89
N LEU A 336 -11.24 -0.13 -23.30
CA LEU A 336 -10.17 -0.83 -24.03
C LEU A 336 -10.72 -1.68 -25.18
N MET A 337 -11.81 -2.41 -24.95
CA MET A 337 -12.50 -3.18 -26.00
C MET A 337 -13.02 -2.25 -27.11
N GLY A 338 -13.59 -1.10 -26.76
CA GLY A 338 -14.04 -0.10 -27.73
C GLY A 338 -12.88 0.47 -28.59
N VAL A 339 -11.76 0.84 -27.97
CA VAL A 339 -10.56 1.31 -28.68
C VAL A 339 -10.00 0.24 -29.60
N THR A 340 -9.90 -1.00 -29.10
CA THR A 340 -9.41 -2.15 -29.88
C THR A 340 -10.28 -2.38 -31.10
N LEU A 341 -11.61 -2.38 -30.94
CA LEU A 341 -12.55 -2.52 -32.05
C LEU A 341 -12.38 -1.38 -33.08
N CYS A 342 -12.20 -0.14 -32.62
CA CYS A 342 -11.94 1.01 -33.50
C CYS A 342 -10.65 0.83 -34.32
N VAL A 343 -9.58 0.35 -33.70
CA VAL A 343 -8.31 0.06 -34.37
C VAL A 343 -8.46 -1.06 -35.41
N VAL A 344 -9.18 -2.12 -35.08
CA VAL A 344 -9.46 -3.23 -36.00
C VAL A 344 -10.26 -2.74 -37.21
N ILE A 345 -11.32 -1.95 -36.98
CA ILE A 345 -12.13 -1.34 -38.05
C ILE A 345 -11.27 -0.48 -38.97
N LYS A 346 -10.40 0.38 -38.41
CA LYS A 346 -9.49 1.21 -39.21
C LYS A 346 -8.56 0.38 -40.09
N THR A 347 -7.99 -0.68 -39.52
CA THR A 347 -7.04 -1.55 -40.22
C THR A 347 -7.73 -2.28 -41.37
N ILE A 348 -8.93 -2.81 -41.13
CA ILE A 348 -9.75 -3.47 -42.17
C ILE A 348 -10.13 -2.47 -43.27
N THR A 349 -10.58 -1.27 -42.89
CA THR A 349 -10.96 -0.22 -43.86
C THR A 349 -9.76 0.20 -44.70
N ALA A 350 -8.59 0.42 -44.10
CA ALA A 350 -7.37 0.74 -44.83
C ALA A 350 -7.01 -0.36 -45.85
N ILE A 351 -7.04 -1.63 -45.44
CA ILE A 351 -6.79 -2.77 -46.35
C ILE A 351 -7.81 -2.80 -47.50
N ARG A 352 -9.10 -2.55 -47.22
CA ARG A 352 -10.16 -2.50 -48.23
C ARG A 352 -9.93 -1.39 -49.23
N VAL A 353 -9.60 -0.18 -48.75
CA VAL A 353 -9.30 0.97 -49.59
C VAL A 353 -8.12 0.69 -50.51
N THR A 354 -7.02 0.16 -49.99
CA THR A 354 -5.85 -0.22 -50.79
C THR A 354 -6.20 -1.26 -51.84
N LYS A 355 -6.95 -2.32 -51.49
CA LYS A 355 -7.32 -3.37 -52.46
C LYS A 355 -8.26 -2.86 -53.55
N VAL A 356 -9.30 -2.10 -53.18
CA VAL A 356 -10.30 -1.61 -54.14
C VAL A 356 -9.68 -0.59 -55.09
N LEU A 357 -8.93 0.38 -54.57
CA LEU A 357 -8.27 1.38 -55.42
C LEU A 357 -7.16 0.77 -56.29
N SER A 358 -6.46 -0.27 -55.80
CA SER A 358 -5.49 -1.00 -56.61
C SER A 358 -6.13 -1.82 -57.73
N HIS A 359 -7.35 -2.34 -57.54
CA HIS A 359 -8.03 -3.17 -58.53
C HIS A 359 -8.86 -2.38 -59.54
N SER A 360 -9.37 -1.20 -59.17
CA SER A 360 -10.32 -0.45 -60.01
C SER A 360 -9.68 0.25 -61.20
N GLY A 361 -8.34 0.34 -61.28
CA GLY A 361 -7.64 1.04 -62.37
C GLY A 361 -7.98 2.53 -62.49
N GLN A 362 -8.77 3.07 -61.56
CA GLN A 362 -9.14 4.47 -61.51
C GLN A 362 -7.96 5.22 -60.89
N GLU A 363 -7.13 5.85 -61.74
CA GLU A 363 -6.07 6.75 -61.27
C GLU A 363 -6.71 7.86 -60.42
N PRO A 364 -6.48 7.86 -59.09
CA PRO A 364 -6.90 8.98 -58.27
C PRO A 364 -6.12 10.21 -58.74
N LEU A 365 -6.78 11.36 -58.85
CA LEU A 365 -6.11 12.61 -59.26
C LEU A 365 -5.17 13.19 -58.19
N VAL A 366 -4.95 12.45 -57.10
CA VAL A 366 -4.09 12.81 -55.98
C VAL A 366 -2.89 11.89 -56.00
N THR A 367 -1.69 12.47 -56.11
CA THR A 367 -0.44 11.72 -56.01
C THR A 367 -0.04 11.56 -54.53
N PRO A 368 0.75 10.54 -54.16
CA PRO A 368 1.20 10.36 -52.79
C PRO A 368 1.94 11.58 -52.20
N GLY A 369 2.47 12.47 -53.06
CA GLY A 369 3.11 13.71 -52.66
C GLY A 369 2.16 14.82 -52.20
N ASP A 370 0.87 14.76 -52.54
CA ASP A 370 -0.12 15.79 -52.18
C ASP A 370 -0.70 15.61 -50.77
N ALA A 371 -0.44 14.46 -50.12
CA ALA A 371 -1.00 14.09 -48.82
C ALA A 371 0.04 14.15 -47.67
N GLY A 372 1.15 14.86 -47.91
CA GLY A 372 2.34 14.91 -47.05
C GLY A 372 2.60 16.21 -46.29
N GLU A 373 1.66 17.17 -46.27
CA GLU A 373 1.75 18.37 -45.41
C GLU A 373 0.88 18.26 -44.14
#